data_AF-A0A2D1SUR9-F1
#
_entry.id   AF-A0A2D1SUR9-F1
#
_cell.length_a   1.000
_cell.length_b   1.000
_cell.length_c   1.000
_cell.angle_alpha   90.00
_cell.angle_beta   90.00
_cell.angle_gamma   90.00
#
_symmetry.space_group_name_H-M   'P 1'
#
loop_
_entity.id
_entity.type
_entity.pdbx_description
1 polymer ?
#
loop_
_entity_poly.entity_id
_entity_poly.type
_entity_poly.pdbx_seq_one_letter_code
_entity_poly.pdbx_strand_id
1 'polypeptide(L)'
;MTKKTLIFLICSYIVAFAINLIPSIKHPDSNVTILNLLVSILFIVTLLAFVKKGTLKNGFNKSLNIFLTFGFLSGLVVYVITKFEHITLEYAILDVIASIHYPFYIIFTTPLFGLNYLFGVKYGVFSLLMSVVYLIAILLLVTSKRLVNQSA
;
A
#
# COMPACT_ATOMS: atom_id res chain seq x y z
N MET A 1 -12.36 -19.05 2.62
CA MET A 1 -11.40 -18.32 1.75
C MET A 1 -11.03 -19.21 0.57
N THR A 2 -11.25 -18.82 -0.70
CA THR A 2 -10.87 -19.70 -1.82
C THR A 2 -9.42 -19.42 -2.24
N LYS A 3 -8.59 -20.47 -2.33
CA LYS A 3 -7.18 -20.38 -2.76
C LYS A 3 -6.99 -19.53 -4.02
N LYS A 4 -7.94 -19.64 -4.96
CA LYS A 4 -8.00 -18.84 -6.20
C LYS A 4 -7.96 -17.32 -5.96
N THR A 5 -8.73 -16.81 -4.99
CA THR A 5 -8.77 -15.36 -4.70
C THR A 5 -7.49 -14.85 -4.06
N LEU A 6 -6.85 -15.65 -3.22
CA LEU A 6 -5.55 -15.31 -2.63
C LEU A 6 -4.45 -15.30 -3.70
N ILE A 7 -4.42 -16.32 -4.56
CA ILE A 7 -3.48 -16.39 -5.68
C ILE A 7 -3.63 -15.15 -6.57
N PHE A 8 -4.87 -14.77 -6.90
CA PHE A 8 -5.11 -13.60 -7.73
C PHE A 8 -4.64 -12.30 -7.07
N LEU A 9 -4.85 -12.13 -5.76
CA LEU A 9 -4.32 -10.99 -5.00
C LEU A 9 -2.79 -10.94 -5.07
N ILE A 10 -2.12 -12.06 -4.79
CA ILE A 10 -0.66 -12.16 -4.83
C ILE A 10 -0.12 -11.85 -6.24
N CYS A 11 -0.72 -12.43 -7.28
CA CYS A 11 -0.32 -12.16 -8.66
C CYS A 11 -0.50 -10.68 -9.01
N SER A 12 -1.64 -10.07 -8.66
CA SER A 12 -1.87 -8.65 -8.91
C SER A 12 -0.88 -7.74 -8.17
N TYR A 13 -0.51 -8.10 -6.94
CA TYR A 13 0.52 -7.39 -6.18
C TYR A 13 1.89 -7.49 -6.86
N ILE A 14 2.33 -8.69 -7.24
CA ILE A 14 3.63 -8.91 -7.87
C ILE A 14 3.73 -8.16 -9.21
N VAL A 15 2.67 -8.21 -10.02
CA VAL A 15 2.61 -7.48 -11.30
C VAL A 15 2.69 -5.97 -11.07
N ALA A 16 1.88 -5.44 -10.14
CA ALA A 16 1.88 -4.02 -9.84
C ALA A 16 3.24 -3.56 -9.27
N PHE A 17 3.83 -4.34 -8.37
CA PHE A 17 5.18 -4.10 -7.84
C PHE A 17 6.21 -4.05 -8.96
N ALA A 18 6.28 -5.08 -9.82
CA ALA A 18 7.28 -5.17 -10.87
C ALA A 18 7.22 -4.00 -11.86
N ILE A 19 6.01 -3.63 -12.29
CA ILE A 19 5.80 -2.54 -13.26
C ILE A 19 6.06 -1.17 -12.63
N ASN A 20 5.74 -1.00 -11.35
CA ASN A 20 5.90 0.28 -10.66
C ASN A 20 7.27 0.47 -10.00
N LEU A 21 8.10 -0.57 -9.89
CA LEU A 21 9.37 -0.50 -9.16
C LEU A 21 10.28 0.61 -9.67
N ILE A 22 10.61 0.58 -10.97
CA ILE A 22 11.53 1.56 -11.57
C ILE A 22 10.94 2.98 -11.50
N PRO A 23 9.69 3.24 -11.91
CA PRO A 23 9.10 4.56 -11.77
C PRO A 23 9.05 5.07 -10.32
N SER A 24 8.80 4.20 -9.34
CA SER A 24 8.69 4.59 -7.93
C SER A 24 10.01 5.02 -7.30
N ILE A 25 11.13 4.45 -7.74
CA ILE A 25 12.48 4.76 -7.23
C ILE A 25 13.05 5.99 -7.93
N LYS A 26 12.78 6.13 -9.24
CA LYS A 26 13.34 7.19 -10.08
C LYS A 26 12.43 8.41 -10.23
N HIS A 27 11.36 8.53 -9.46
CA HIS A 27 10.45 9.67 -9.57
C HIS A 27 11.10 10.94 -8.98
N PRO A 28 11.03 12.11 -9.65
CA PRO A 28 10.21 12.44 -10.83
C PRO A 28 10.83 12.16 -12.21
N ASP A 29 12.06 11.67 -12.27
CA ASP A 29 12.83 11.51 -13.52
C ASP A 29 12.30 10.40 -14.43
N SER A 30 11.60 9.41 -13.87
CA SER A 30 10.96 8.33 -14.65
C SER A 30 9.48 8.62 -14.91
N ASN A 31 9.09 8.42 -16.18
CA ASN A 31 7.71 8.55 -16.62
C ASN A 31 6.82 7.46 -15.98
N VAL A 32 5.79 7.90 -15.28
CA VAL A 32 4.65 7.06 -14.90
C VAL A 32 3.69 7.01 -16.08
N THR A 33 3.32 5.83 -16.55
CA THR A 33 2.45 5.66 -17.73
C THR A 33 1.04 5.21 -17.34
N ILE A 34 0.13 5.18 -18.30
CA ILE A 34 -1.22 4.63 -18.09
C ILE A 34 -1.18 3.15 -17.67
N LEU A 35 -0.18 2.37 -18.11
CA LEU A 35 -0.02 0.98 -17.70
C LEU A 35 0.23 0.87 -16.20
N ASN A 36 1.08 1.73 -15.64
CA ASN A 36 1.34 1.82 -14.20
C ASN A 36 0.04 2.05 -13.43
N LEU A 37 -0.78 3.01 -13.90
CA LEU A 37 -2.08 3.30 -13.30
C LEU A 37 -2.99 2.07 -13.30
N LEU A 38 -3.13 1.41 -14.46
CA LEU A 38 -4.01 0.25 -14.61
C LEU A 38 -3.63 -0.91 -13.69
N VAL A 39 -2.34 -1.23 -13.54
CA VAL A 39 -1.91 -2.33 -12.65
C VAL A 39 -2.07 -1.98 -11.18
N SER A 40 -1.92 -0.70 -10.81
CA SER A 40 -2.17 -0.22 -9.44
C SER A 40 -3.67 -0.29 -9.11
N ILE A 41 -4.54 0.13 -10.04
CA ILE A 41 -6.00 0.01 -9.91
C ILE A 41 -6.40 -1.46 -9.80
N LEU A 42 -5.84 -2.33 -10.64
CA LEU A 42 -6.10 -3.77 -10.58
C LEU A 42 -5.77 -4.32 -9.19
N PHE A 43 -4.60 -4.01 -8.64
CA PHE A 43 -4.21 -4.43 -7.29
C PHE A 43 -5.16 -3.89 -6.21
N ILE A 44 -5.59 -2.63 -6.30
CA ILE A 44 -6.55 -2.07 -5.33
C ILE A 44 -7.89 -2.81 -5.41
N VAL A 45 -8.43 -2.99 -6.62
CA VAL A 45 -9.71 -3.67 -6.82
C VAL A 45 -9.66 -5.11 -6.30
N THR A 46 -8.57 -5.83 -6.55
CA THR A 46 -8.39 -7.19 -6.03
C THR A 46 -8.26 -7.22 -4.51
N LEU A 47 -7.52 -6.28 -3.91
CA LEU A 47 -7.40 -6.14 -2.47
C LEU A 47 -8.76 -5.90 -1.81
N LEU A 48 -9.54 -4.94 -2.31
CA LEU A 48 -10.86 -4.61 -1.79
C LEU A 48 -11.86 -5.77 -1.96
N ALA A 49 -11.84 -6.44 -3.12
CA ALA A 49 -12.65 -7.63 -3.35
C ALA A 49 -12.26 -8.79 -2.42
N PHE A 50 -10.97 -8.93 -2.13
CA PHE A 50 -10.45 -9.93 -1.20
C PHE A 50 -10.89 -9.66 0.24
N VAL A 51 -10.81 -8.40 0.70
CA VAL A 51 -11.31 -7.97 2.02
C VAL A 51 -12.79 -8.30 2.19
N LYS A 52 -13.62 -7.96 1.20
CA LYS A 52 -15.07 -8.22 1.24
C LYS A 52 -15.38 -9.73 1.28
N LYS A 53 -14.77 -10.51 0.38
CA LYS A 53 -15.02 -11.97 0.29
C LYS A 53 -14.47 -12.75 1.50
N GLY A 54 -13.31 -12.34 2.03
CA GLY A 54 -12.68 -12.98 3.19
C GLY A 54 -13.58 -12.94 4.41
N THR A 55 -14.22 -11.79 4.63
CA THR A 55 -15.10 -11.55 5.78
C THR A 55 -16.40 -12.37 5.71
N LEU A 56 -16.95 -12.58 4.51
CA LEU A 56 -18.22 -13.31 4.32
C LEU A 56 -18.12 -14.82 4.51
N LYS A 57 -16.95 -15.45 4.28
CA LYS A 57 -16.84 -16.92 4.22
C LYS A 57 -16.20 -17.60 5.43
N ASN A 58 -15.31 -16.93 6.18
CA ASN A 58 -14.45 -17.62 7.16
C ASN A 58 -14.14 -16.82 8.44
N GLY A 59 -14.90 -15.77 8.76
CA GLY A 59 -14.57 -14.92 9.90
C GLY A 59 -13.27 -14.12 9.71
N PHE A 60 -12.91 -13.34 10.72
CA PHE A 60 -11.85 -12.33 10.65
C PHE A 60 -10.46 -12.92 10.39
N ASN A 61 -9.83 -12.53 9.27
CA ASN A 61 -8.46 -12.96 8.95
C ASN A 61 -7.43 -12.03 9.60
N LYS A 62 -6.82 -12.48 10.70
CA LYS A 62 -5.77 -11.74 11.45
C LYS A 62 -4.60 -11.33 10.56
N SER A 63 -4.17 -12.19 9.62
CA SER A 63 -3.06 -11.90 8.71
C SER A 63 -3.37 -10.74 7.77
N LEU A 64 -4.59 -10.69 7.23
CA LEU A 64 -5.04 -9.57 6.39
C LEU A 64 -5.07 -8.27 7.18
N ASN A 65 -5.59 -8.29 8.41
CA ASN A 65 -5.61 -7.09 9.26
C ASN A 65 -4.18 -6.59 9.56
N ILE A 66 -3.25 -7.50 9.85
CA ILE A 66 -1.85 -7.17 10.07
C ILE A 66 -1.25 -6.53 8.81
N PHE A 67 -1.41 -7.16 7.64
CA PHE A 67 -0.92 -6.63 6.38
C PHE A 67 -1.43 -5.21 6.09
N LEU A 68 -2.74 -4.98 6.24
CA LEU A 68 -3.33 -3.67 6.01
C LEU A 68 -2.84 -2.63 7.03
N THR A 69 -2.70 -3.01 8.30
CA THR A 69 -2.18 -2.13 9.36
C THR A 69 -0.75 -1.72 9.07
N PHE A 70 0.10 -2.66 8.66
CA PHE A 70 1.47 -2.36 8.24
C PHE A 70 1.50 -1.44 7.01
N GLY A 71 0.63 -1.66 6.02
CA GLY A 71 0.50 -0.75 4.87
C GLY A 71 0.10 0.67 5.28
N PHE A 72 -0.87 0.82 6.18
CA PHE A 72 -1.24 2.13 6.72
C PHE A 72 -0.06 2.82 7.44
N LEU A 73 0.55 2.11 8.40
CA LEU A 73 1.65 2.66 9.20
C LEU A 73 2.89 2.98 8.34
N SER A 74 3.19 2.15 7.35
CA SER A 74 4.32 2.39 6.43
C SER A 74 4.20 3.73 5.71
N GLY A 75 3.00 4.09 5.22
CA GLY A 75 2.80 5.37 4.54
C GLY A 75 3.01 6.56 5.46
N LEU A 76 2.58 6.45 6.73
CA LEU A 76 2.84 7.48 7.74
C LEU A 76 4.33 7.60 8.07
N VAL A 77 5.00 6.48 8.30
CA VAL A 77 6.43 6.44 8.63
C VAL A 77 7.26 7.06 7.51
N VAL A 78 7.00 6.67 6.26
CA VAL A 78 7.69 7.23 5.09
C VAL A 78 7.46 8.74 5.00
N TYR A 79 6.21 9.19 5.08
CA TYR A 79 5.91 10.62 5.03
C TYR A 79 6.62 11.43 6.12
N VAL A 80 6.58 10.97 7.37
CA VAL A 80 7.20 11.65 8.51
C VAL A 80 8.72 11.72 8.30
N ILE A 81 9.38 10.61 7.96
CA ILE A 81 10.83 10.60 7.78
C ILE A 81 11.24 11.53 6.61
N THR A 82 10.55 11.48 5.47
CA THR A 82 10.82 12.38 4.35
C THR A 82 10.65 13.86 4.72
N LYS A 83 9.77 14.21 5.68
CA LYS A 83 9.64 15.59 6.16
C LYS A 83 10.83 16.05 7.01
N PHE A 84 11.46 15.15 7.73
CA PHE A 84 12.62 15.44 8.58
C PHE A 84 13.97 15.13 7.90
N GLU A 85 13.98 14.78 6.62
CA GLU A 85 15.17 14.35 5.86
C GLU A 85 16.33 15.36 5.96
N HIS A 86 16.02 16.65 5.94
CA HIS A 86 17.01 17.73 6.11
C HIS A 86 17.75 17.70 7.45
N ILE A 87 17.11 17.27 8.54
CA ILE A 87 17.72 17.14 9.87
C ILE A 87 18.47 15.81 9.99
N THR A 88 17.93 14.74 9.39
CA THR A 88 18.52 13.40 9.52
C THR A 88 19.83 13.27 8.76
N LEU A 89 20.00 13.99 7.64
CA LEU A 89 21.24 13.99 6.86
C LEU A 89 22.42 14.66 7.57
N GLU A 90 22.17 15.52 8.55
CA GLU A 90 23.24 16.18 9.31
C GLU A 90 23.91 15.23 10.34
N TYR A 91 23.25 14.13 10.71
CA TYR A 91 23.72 13.21 11.74
C TYR A 91 23.69 11.76 11.26
N ALA A 92 24.87 11.13 11.12
CA ALA A 92 25.00 9.77 10.58
C ALA A 92 24.13 8.71 11.28
N ILE A 93 23.91 8.81 12.59
CA ILE A 93 23.06 7.87 13.34
C ILE A 93 21.58 8.04 12.96
N LEU A 94 21.13 9.29 12.79
CA LEU A 94 19.76 9.60 12.36
C LEU A 94 19.53 9.19 10.91
N ASP A 95 20.53 9.28 10.04
CA ASP A 95 20.47 8.84 8.65
C ASP A 95 20.27 7.31 8.51
N VAL A 96 21.00 6.52 9.30
CA VAL A 96 20.82 5.05 9.35
C VAL A 96 19.42 4.68 9.81
N ILE A 97 18.90 5.36 10.83
CA ILE A 97 17.53 5.14 11.34
C ILE A 97 16.50 5.57 10.29
N ALA A 98 16.71 6.73 9.65
CA ALA A 98 15.83 7.25 8.62
C ALA A 98 15.70 6.26 7.45
N SER A 99 16.79 5.62 7.04
CA SER A 99 16.82 4.67 5.92
C SER A 99 15.86 3.48 6.04
N ILE A 100 15.33 3.19 7.23
CA ILE A 100 14.32 2.14 7.43
C ILE A 100 13.02 2.39 6.64
N HIS A 101 12.75 3.64 6.26
CA HIS A 101 11.55 3.97 5.49
C HIS A 101 11.60 3.42 4.05
N TYR A 102 12.77 3.18 3.47
CA TYR A 102 12.88 2.69 2.10
C TYR A 102 12.28 1.29 1.90
N PRO A 103 12.56 0.27 2.73
CA PRO A 103 11.86 -1.01 2.67
C PRO A 103 10.34 -0.87 2.78
N PHE A 104 9.85 -0.02 3.68
CA PHE A 104 8.42 0.22 3.86
C PHE A 104 7.78 0.84 2.62
N TYR A 105 8.45 1.83 2.01
CA TYR A 105 8.04 2.44 0.76
C TYR A 105 7.99 1.40 -0.37
N ILE A 106 9.03 0.59 -0.54
CA ILE A 106 9.12 -0.44 -1.57
C ILE A 106 8.00 -1.48 -1.41
N ILE A 107 7.72 -1.95 -0.20
CA ILE A 107 6.73 -3.02 0.00
C ILE A 107 5.30 -2.51 -0.14
N PHE A 108 4.97 -1.35 0.44
CA PHE A 108 3.57 -0.93 0.57
C PHE A 108 3.18 0.24 -0.33
N THR A 109 4.13 1.09 -0.74
CA THR A 109 3.83 2.25 -1.59
C THR A 109 4.07 1.95 -3.06
N THR A 110 5.18 1.29 -3.42
CA THR A 110 5.54 0.97 -4.81
C THR A 110 4.45 0.22 -5.59
N PRO A 111 3.79 -0.83 -5.08
CA PRO A 111 2.72 -1.51 -5.83
C PRO A 111 1.56 -0.59 -6.23
N LEU A 112 1.35 0.50 -5.50
CA LEU A 112 0.29 1.47 -5.77
C LEU A 112 0.77 2.70 -6.55
N PHE A 113 2.08 2.80 -6.85
CA PHE A 113 2.73 4.00 -7.36
C PHE A 113 2.19 4.50 -8.71
N GLY A 114 1.56 3.64 -9.50
CA GLY A 114 0.93 4.08 -10.73
C GLY A 114 -0.23 5.06 -10.54
N LEU A 115 -0.82 5.15 -9.34
CA LEU A 115 -1.76 6.24 -9.02
C LEU A 115 -1.08 7.61 -9.08
N ASN A 116 0.24 7.69 -8.95
CA ASN A 116 0.97 8.95 -9.07
C ASN A 116 0.92 9.53 -10.50
N TYR A 117 0.45 8.77 -11.49
CA TYR A 117 0.05 9.30 -12.80
C TYR A 117 -1.01 10.42 -12.68
N LEU A 118 -1.90 10.33 -11.70
CA LEU A 118 -2.99 11.29 -11.47
C LEU A 118 -2.57 12.48 -10.60
N PHE A 119 -1.67 12.23 -9.65
CA PHE A 119 -1.32 13.22 -8.62
C PHE A 119 -0.02 13.98 -8.93
N GLY A 120 0.97 13.32 -9.54
CA GLY A 120 2.27 13.93 -9.86
C GLY A 120 3.02 14.45 -8.63
N VAL A 121 2.86 13.81 -7.47
CA VAL A 121 3.45 14.29 -6.21
C VAL A 121 4.73 13.53 -5.84
N LYS A 122 5.57 14.16 -5.01
CA LYS A 122 6.79 13.52 -4.46
C LYS A 122 6.45 12.29 -3.62
N TYR A 123 7.38 11.34 -3.56
CA TYR A 123 7.18 10.03 -2.94
C TYR A 123 6.72 10.09 -1.47
N GLY A 124 7.22 11.05 -0.68
CA GLY A 124 6.77 11.26 0.69
C GLY A 124 5.26 11.56 0.76
N VAL A 125 4.78 12.57 0.02
CA VAL A 125 3.34 12.90 -0.04
C VAL A 125 2.53 11.76 -0.63
N PHE A 126 3.07 11.09 -1.65
CA PHE A 126 2.42 9.93 -2.26
C PHE A 126 2.22 8.79 -1.26
N SER A 127 3.21 8.49 -0.42
CA SER A 127 3.12 7.45 0.61
C SER A 127 2.02 7.75 1.64
N LEU A 128 1.80 9.02 1.97
CA LEU A 128 0.68 9.45 2.80
C LEU A 128 -0.67 9.18 2.11
N LEU A 129 -0.80 9.46 0.81
CA LEU A 129 -2.01 9.12 0.06
C LEU A 129 -2.25 7.60 0.06
N MET A 130 -1.21 6.79 -0.07
CA MET A 130 -1.35 5.33 -0.05
C MET A 130 -1.76 4.81 1.33
N SER A 131 -1.36 5.47 2.42
CA SER A 131 -1.87 5.15 3.75
C SER A 131 -3.40 5.23 3.83
N VAL A 132 -4.02 6.19 3.12
CA VAL A 132 -5.48 6.33 3.05
C VAL A 132 -6.12 5.13 2.34
N VAL A 133 -5.49 4.61 1.28
CA VAL A 133 -5.98 3.40 0.58
C VAL A 133 -6.03 2.20 1.53
N TYR A 134 -4.96 2.00 2.32
CA TYR A 134 -4.93 0.94 3.33
C TYR A 134 -5.94 1.19 4.46
N LEU A 135 -6.11 2.44 4.90
CA LEU A 135 -7.12 2.80 5.90
C LEU A 135 -8.54 2.49 5.41
N ILE A 136 -8.86 2.83 4.16
CA ILE A 136 -10.16 2.48 3.55
C ILE A 136 -10.36 0.95 3.56
N ALA A 137 -9.34 0.18 3.20
CA ALA A 137 -9.41 -1.28 3.25
C ALA A 137 -9.61 -1.82 4.68
N ILE A 138 -8.99 -1.22 5.69
CA ILE A 138 -9.22 -1.55 7.12
C ILE A 138 -10.67 -1.25 7.52
N LEU A 139 -11.17 -0.06 7.18
CA LEU A 139 -12.55 0.32 7.49
C LEU A 139 -13.55 -0.64 6.85
N LEU A 140 -13.32 -1.04 5.59
CA LEU A 140 -14.12 -2.04 4.90
C LEU A 140 -14.06 -3.41 5.58
N LEU A 141 -12.89 -3.83 6.06
CA LEU A 141 -12.74 -5.07 6.82
C LEU A 141 -13.55 -5.04 8.13
N VAL A 142 -13.46 -3.94 8.89
CA VAL A 142 -14.15 -3.78 10.18
C VAL A 142 -15.66 -3.69 10.00
N THR A 143 -16.13 -2.88 9.04
CA THR A 143 -17.57 -2.73 8.75
C THR A 143 -18.19 -4.02 8.22
N SER A 144 -17.51 -4.71 7.30
CA SER A 144 -17.97 -6.01 6.80
C SER A 144 -18.09 -7.03 7.93
N LYS A 145 -17.16 -7.01 8.91
CA LYS A 145 -17.22 -7.90 10.07
C LYS A 145 -18.43 -7.60 10.96
N ARG A 146 -18.70 -6.32 11.21
CA ARG A 146 -19.87 -5.90 12.00
C ARG A 146 -21.17 -6.38 11.38
N LEU A 147 -21.32 -6.25 10.06
CA LEU A 147 -22.52 -6.68 9.34
C LEU A 147 -22.75 -8.20 9.46
N VAL A 148 -21.70 -9.01 9.27
CA VAL A 148 -21.80 -10.47 9.41
C VAL A 148 -22.21 -10.88 10.83
N ASN A 149 -21.65 -10.24 11.85
CA ASN A 149 -21.97 -10.53 13.25
C ASN A 149 -23.40 -10.12 13.67
N GLN A 150 -24.05 -9.19 12.97
CA GLN A 150 -25.44 -8.80 13.23
C GLN A 150 -26.46 -9.72 12.55
N SER A 151 -26.05 -10.43 11.50
CA SER A 151 -26.91 -11.32 10.71
C SER A 151 -26.86 -12.80 11.13
N ALA A 152 -26.03 -13.14 12.12
CA ALA A 152 -25.84 -14.49 12.66
C ALA A 152 -26.45 -14.60 14.06
#